data_AF-A0A3N5P519-F1
#
_entry.id   AF-A0A3N5P519-F1
#
_cell.length_a   1.000
_cell.length_b   1.000
_cell.length_c   1.000
_cell.angle_alpha   90.00
_cell.angle_beta   90.00
_cell.angle_gamma   90.00
#
_symmetry.space_group_name_H-M   'P 1'
#
loop_
_entity.id
_entity.type
_entity.pdbx_description
1 polymer ?
#
loop_
_entity_poly.entity_id
_entity_poly.type
_entity_poly.pdbx_seq_one_letter_code
_entity_poly.pdbx_strand_id
1 'polypeptide(L)' 'MNAPEQMKPSLRAPSHLMSSRDYRDSLRRLHPVVFVDGRRVESVADEPAFAPGVQALGVSYDYALDPALA' A
#
# COMPACT_ATOMS: atom_id res chain seq x y z
N MET A 1 6.53 16.22 -40.70
CA MET A 1 6.48 14.78 -40.36
C MET A 1 6.52 14.69 -38.84
N ASN A 2 5.47 14.18 -38.20
CA ASN A 2 5.37 14.16 -36.74
C ASN A 2 6.43 13.22 -36.12
N ALA A 3 7.03 13.69 -35.01
CA ALA A 3 7.98 12.94 -34.20
C ALA A 3 7.31 11.69 -33.59
N PRO A 4 8.05 10.59 -33.36
CA PRO A 4 7.48 9.43 -32.68
C PRO A 4 7.18 9.84 -31.23
N GLU A 5 5.94 9.64 -30.80
CA GLU A 5 5.55 9.85 -29.41
C GLU A 5 6.44 8.97 -28.52
N GLN A 6 7.28 9.63 -27.73
CA GLN A 6 8.08 9.00 -26.69
C GLN A 6 7.13 8.26 -25.75
N MET A 7 7.14 6.94 -25.84
CA MET A 7 6.38 6.05 -24.98
C MET A 7 6.86 6.29 -23.54
N LYS A 8 5.96 6.86 -22.73
CA LYS A 8 6.16 7.14 -21.31
C LYS A 8 6.81 5.91 -20.65
N PRO A 9 7.87 6.07 -19.83
CA PRO A 9 8.49 4.93 -19.18
C PRO A 9 7.41 4.16 -18.42
N SER A 10 7.15 2.93 -18.88
CA SER A 10 6.38 1.96 -18.11
C SER A 10 7.06 1.91 -16.75
N LEU A 11 6.33 2.33 -15.71
CA LEU A 11 6.77 2.19 -14.32
C LEU A 11 7.10 0.71 -14.16
N ARG A 12 8.39 0.35 -14.16
CA ARG A 12 8.82 -1.01 -13.87
C ARG A 12 8.20 -1.36 -12.52
N ALA A 13 7.27 -2.31 -12.50
CA ALA A 13 6.76 -2.85 -11.25
C ALA A 13 7.98 -3.27 -10.41
N PRO A 14 8.00 -2.96 -9.10
CA PRO A 14 9.05 -3.44 -8.23
C PRO A 14 9.14 -4.96 -8.37
N SER A 15 10.35 -5.52 -8.23
CA SER A 15 10.65 -6.93 -8.47
C SER A 15 9.80 -7.92 -7.65
N HIS A 16 9.05 -7.42 -6.66
CA HIS A 16 8.00 -8.13 -5.97
C HIS A 16 6.94 -7.12 -5.48
N LEU A 17 5.68 -7.29 -5.88
CA LEU A 17 4.55 -6.54 -5.31
C LEU A 17 4.24 -7.07 -3.90
N MET A 18 3.62 -6.24 -3.06
CA MET A 18 3.26 -6.61 -1.68
C MET A 18 1.85 -7.21 -1.64
N SER A 19 1.66 -8.25 -0.83
CA SER A 19 0.31 -8.67 -0.43
C SER A 19 -0.29 -7.73 0.60
N SER A 20 -1.60 -7.85 0.86
CA SER A 20 -2.26 -7.14 1.97
C SER A 20 -1.59 -7.42 3.32
N ARG A 21 -1.11 -8.64 3.54
CA ARG A 21 -0.32 -9.01 4.72
C ARG A 21 1.02 -8.28 4.76
N ASP A 22 1.76 -8.28 3.66
CA ASP A 22 3.07 -7.59 3.59
C ASP A 22 2.91 -6.08 3.82
N TYR A 23 1.83 -5.50 3.30
CA TYR A 23 1.45 -4.11 3.55
C TYR A 23 1.24 -3.85 5.05
N ARG A 24 0.43 -4.68 5.73
CA ARG A 24 0.22 -4.53 7.18
C ARG A 24 1.52 -4.70 7.98
N ASP A 25 2.35 -5.66 7.62
CA ASP A 25 3.66 -5.86 8.26
C ASP A 25 4.61 -4.70 7.96
N SER A 26 4.49 -4.05 6.80
CA SER A 26 5.25 -2.85 6.46
C SER A 26 4.90 -1.68 7.36
N LEU A 27 3.63 -1.52 7.74
CA LEU A 27 3.20 -0.48 8.69
C LEU A 27 3.80 -0.70 10.08
N ARG A 28 3.88 -1.96 10.53
CA ARG A 28 4.55 -2.30 11.81
C ARG A 28 6.04 -1.97 11.78
N ARG A 29 6.72 -2.33 10.69
CA ARG A 29 8.15 -2.03 10.50
C ARG A 29 8.43 -0.53 10.38
N LEU A 30 7.59 0.18 9.64
CA LEU A 30 7.69 1.62 9.44
C LEU A 30 7.45 2.38 10.74
N HIS A 31 6.60 1.85 11.62
CA HIS A 31 6.24 2.43 12.91
C HIS A 31 5.92 3.94 12.83
N PRO A 32 4.96 4.34 11.95
CA PRO A 32 4.65 5.73 11.72
C PRO A 32 4.11 6.41 12.98
N VAL A 33 4.52 7.66 13.20
CA VAL A 33 4.05 8.47 14.33
C VAL A 33 2.70 9.10 13.98
N VAL A 34 1.63 8.61 14.60
CA VAL A 34 0.25 9.08 14.38
C VAL A 34 -0.39 9.44 15.72
N PHE A 35 -1.19 10.52 15.70
CA PHE A 35 -1.98 10.96 16.85
C PHE A 35 -3.46 11.08 16.46
N VAL A 36 -4.35 10.62 17.34
CA VAL A 36 -5.82 10.73 17.22
C VAL A 36 -6.36 11.21 18.55
N ASP A 37 -7.22 12.22 18.54
CA ASP A 37 -7.81 12.80 19.75
C ASP A 37 -6.77 13.16 20.83
N GLY A 38 -5.62 13.66 20.39
CA GLY A 38 -4.50 14.02 21.26
C GLY A 38 -3.72 12.84 21.85
N ARG A 39 -4.06 11.60 21.49
CA ARG A 39 -3.38 10.37 21.95
C ARG A 39 -2.48 9.82 20.85
N ARG A 40 -1.27 9.38 21.23
CA ARG A 40 -0.38 8.68 20.32
C ARG A 40 -0.92 7.27 20.07
N VAL A 41 -0.88 6.84 18.81
CA VAL A 41 -1.17 5.46 18.41
C VAL A 41 0.12 4.65 18.46
N GLU A 42 0.12 3.55 19.20
CA GLU A 42 1.31 2.70 19.38
C GLU A 42 1.63 1.85 18.14
N SER A 43 0.61 1.39 17.42
CA SER A 43 0.79 0.67 16.16
C SER A 43 -0.37 0.96 15.21
N VAL A 44 -0.08 1.64 14.09
CA VAL A 44 -1.10 1.92 13.07
C VAL A 44 -1.70 0.64 12.49
N ALA A 45 -0.91 -0.44 12.41
CA ALA A 45 -1.36 -1.72 11.86
C ALA A 45 -2.30 -2.49 12.80
N ASP A 46 -2.23 -2.21 14.10
CA ASP A 46 -2.91 -2.96 15.16
C ASP A 46 -3.94 -2.13 15.94
N GLU A 47 -4.03 -0.82 15.67
CA GLU A 47 -5.01 0.09 16.28
C GLU A 47 -6.44 -0.25 15.84
N PRO A 48 -7.34 -0.63 16.77
CA PRO A 48 -8.71 -1.00 16.43
C PRO A 48 -9.48 0.06 15.65
N ALA A 49 -9.27 1.35 15.96
CA ALA A 49 -9.93 2.44 15.23
C ALA A 49 -9.52 2.51 13.75
N PHE A 50 -8.34 1.99 13.40
CA PHE A 50 -7.81 2.00 12.04
C PHE A 50 -8.06 0.71 11.28
N ALA A 51 -8.49 -0.36 11.96
CA ALA A 51 -8.70 -1.67 11.34
C ALA A 51 -9.56 -1.60 10.06
N PRO A 52 -10.71 -0.89 10.00
CA PRO A 52 -11.50 -0.82 8.77
C PRO A 52 -10.74 -0.20 7.59
N GLY A 53 -10.01 0.89 7.83
CA GLY A 53 -9.25 1.60 6.79
C GLY A 53 -8.03 0.81 6.30
N VAL A 54 -7.27 0.22 7.23
CA VAL A 54 -6.11 -0.61 6.90
C VAL A 54 -6.54 -1.85 6.11
N GLN A 55 -7.64 -2.49 6.50
CA GLN A 55 -8.16 -3.65 5.78
C GLN A 55 -8.66 -3.28 4.39
N ALA A 56 -9.35 -2.15 4.23
CA ALA A 56 -9.84 -1.67 2.93
C ALA A 56 -8.68 -1.40 1.96
N LEU A 57 -7.60 -0.77 2.42
CA LEU A 57 -6.41 -0.54 1.59
C LEU A 57 -5.69 -1.84 1.24
N GLY A 58 -5.69 -2.82 2.15
CA GLY A 58 -5.14 -4.16 1.90
C GLY A 58 -5.70 -4.82 0.64
N VAL A 59 -6.99 -4.62 0.33
CA VAL A 59 -7.62 -5.18 -0.87
C VAL A 59 -6.92 -4.70 -2.15
N SER A 60 -6.50 -3.44 -2.22
CA SER A 60 -5.77 -2.90 -3.38
C SER A 60 -4.43 -3.60 -3.60
N TYR A 61 -3.74 -4.01 -2.52
CA TYR A 61 -2.50 -4.76 -2.60
C TYR A 61 -2.72 -6.19 -3.12
N ASP A 62 -3.76 -6.87 -2.62
CA ASP A 62 -4.11 -8.20 -3.12
C ASP A 62 -4.57 -8.15 -4.58
N TYR A 63 -5.30 -7.11 -4.99
CA TYR A 63 -5.68 -6.89 -6.40
C TYR A 63 -4.47 -6.71 -7.32
N ALA A 64 -3.42 -6.03 -6.86
CA ALA A 64 -2.20 -5.88 -7.64
C ALA A 64 -1.47 -7.22 -7.86
N LEU A 65 -1.74 -8.24 -7.04
CA LEU A 65 -1.17 -9.59 -7.15
C LEU A 65 -2.05 -10.56 -7.95
N ASP A 66 -3.29 -10.20 -8.26
CA ASP A 66 -4.20 -11.09 -8.99
C ASP A 66 -3.80 -11.15 -10.48
N PRO A 67 -3.30 -12.30 -10.98
CA PRO A 67 -2.90 -12.43 -12.37
C PRO A 67 -4.07 -12.29 -13.36
N ALA A 68 -5.31 -12.42 -12.91
CA ALA A 68 -6.48 -12.17 -13.76
C ALA A 68 -6.76 -10.67 -13.97
N LEU A 69 -6.17 -9.79 -13.15
CA LEU A 69 -6.30 -8.34 -13.20
C LEU A 69 -5.01 -7.63 -13.65
N ALA A 70 -3.93 -8.38 -13.88
CA ALA A 70 -2.58 -7.88 -14.21
C ALA A 70 -2.39 -7.51 -15.69
#